data_AF-A0AAN7UFZ6-F1
#
_entry.id   AF-A0AAN7UFZ6-F1
#
_cell.length_a   1.000
_cell.length_b   1.000
_cell.length_c   1.000
_cell.angle_alpha   90.00
_cell.angle_beta   90.00
_cell.angle_gamma   90.00
#
_symmetry.space_group_name_H-M   'P 1'
#
loop_
_entity.id
_entity.type
_entity.pdbx_description
1 polymer ?
#
loop_
_entity_poly.entity_id
_entity_poly.type
_entity_poly.pdbx_seq_one_letter_code
_entity_poly.pdbx_strand_id
1 'polypeptide(L)'
;MAASLSPPRVLLLAVHFATKSDVRSLTALVAHYPHVLRPELILRVLLTCLPETLRSAEYVGLIERIETGDLYSEPDLSIQFDSSSIHDITDAEAVKKTRRLRLIPLTWEHAPASALQDPISLFLLRRAHRVDQEAGLLTQLPDLIVPFLQHAPCIRTWTISVLLPLLRRNYEYYPHKPIPHTLRIF
;
A
#
# COMPACT_ATOMS: atom_id res chain seq x y z
N MET A 1 20.15 0.46 23.29
CA MET A 1 19.78 -0.96 23.11
C MET A 1 18.28 -1.02 22.94
N ALA A 2 17.77 -1.11 21.71
CA ALA A 2 16.33 -1.23 21.49
C ALA A 2 15.90 -2.61 22.00
N ALA A 3 15.00 -2.66 22.98
CA ALA A 3 14.38 -3.90 23.42
C ALA A 3 13.80 -4.61 22.18
N SER A 4 14.15 -5.88 21.98
CA SER A 4 13.64 -6.68 20.87
C SER A 4 12.12 -6.75 20.96
N LEU A 5 11.43 -6.03 20.08
CA LEU A 5 9.98 -5.99 20.04
C LEU A 5 9.42 -7.35 19.63
N SER A 6 8.32 -7.75 20.27
CA SER A 6 7.58 -8.95 19.87
C SER A 6 6.91 -8.75 18.50
N PRO A 7 6.70 -9.82 17.70
CA PRO A 7 6.05 -9.70 16.39
C PRO A 7 4.70 -8.96 16.39
N PRO A 8 3.80 -9.18 17.38
CA PRO A 8 2.55 -8.42 17.46
C PRO A 8 2.76 -6.92 17.68
N ARG A 9 3.75 -6.52 18.49
CA ARG A 9 4.09 -5.11 18.74
C ARG A 9 4.66 -4.45 17.49
N VAL A 10 5.52 -5.15 16.75
CA VAL A 10 6.06 -4.69 15.46
C VAL A 10 4.93 -4.44 14.46
N LEU A 11 3.95 -5.36 14.35
CA LEU A 11 2.81 -5.16 13.46
C LEU A 11 1.95 -3.96 13.87
N LEU A 12 1.74 -3.73 15.17
CA LEU A 12 1.02 -2.55 15.64
C LEU A 12 1.74 -1.24 15.32
N LEU A 13 3.07 -1.21 15.43
CA LEU A 13 3.85 -0.06 14.99
C LEU A 13 3.73 0.17 13.48
N ALA A 14 3.81 -0.88 12.68
CA ALA A 14 3.65 -0.77 11.23
C ALA A 14 2.29 -0.14 10.86
N VAL A 15 1.23 -0.59 11.53
CA VAL A 15 -0.13 -0.05 11.39
C VAL A 15 -0.21 1.39 11.85
N HIS A 16 0.42 1.73 12.98
CA HIS A 16 0.47 3.08 13.50
C HIS A 16 1.11 4.03 12.50
N PHE A 17 2.29 3.70 11.99
CA PHE A 17 2.99 4.50 10.99
C PHE A 17 2.20 4.62 9.69
N ALA A 18 1.62 3.54 9.17
CA ALA A 18 0.77 3.58 7.99
C ALA A 18 -0.45 4.50 8.19
N THR A 19 -1.13 4.41 9.34
CA THR A 19 -2.28 5.27 9.68
C THR A 19 -1.87 6.75 9.75
N LYS A 20 -0.64 7.04 10.20
CA LYS A 20 -0.09 8.39 10.26
C LYS A 20 0.57 8.85 8.96
N SER A 21 0.56 8.03 7.91
CA SER A 21 1.29 8.27 6.66
C SER A 21 2.80 8.45 6.85
N ASP A 22 3.37 7.94 7.94
CA ASP A 22 4.81 7.97 8.19
C ASP A 22 5.51 6.78 7.49
N VAL A 23 5.62 6.89 6.17
CA VAL A 23 6.21 5.84 5.33
C VAL A 23 7.69 5.66 5.62
N ARG A 24 8.39 6.72 6.05
CA ARG A 24 9.81 6.67 6.40
C ARG A 24 10.05 5.78 7.61
N SER A 25 9.32 6.03 8.71
CA SER A 25 9.39 5.19 9.90
C SER A 25 8.93 3.76 9.62
N LEU A 26 7.91 3.58 8.77
CA LEU A 26 7.48 2.25 8.33
C LEU A 26 8.59 1.50 7.56
N THR A 27 9.26 2.16 6.63
CA THR A 27 10.35 1.57 5.85
C THR A 27 11.53 1.19 6.74
N ALA A 28 11.90 2.05 7.69
CA ALA A 28 12.91 1.76 8.69
C ALA A 28 12.52 0.55 9.55
N LEU A 29 11.27 0.50 10.03
CA LEU A 29 10.76 -0.63 10.83
C LEU A 29 10.82 -1.96 10.05
N VAL A 30 10.46 -1.95 8.76
CA VAL A 30 10.53 -3.14 7.89
C VAL A 30 11.96 -3.67 7.79
N ALA A 31 12.93 -2.79 7.56
CA ALA A 31 14.34 -3.18 7.46
C ALA A 31 14.88 -3.76 8.78
N HIS A 32 14.40 -3.28 9.94
CA HIS A 32 14.82 -3.79 11.25
C HIS A 32 14.16 -5.13 11.65
N TYR A 33 12.99 -5.45 11.09
CA TYR A 33 12.23 -6.67 11.46
C TYR A 33 11.83 -7.52 10.24
N PRO A 34 12.80 -8.01 9.44
CA PRO A 34 12.53 -8.74 8.18
C PRO A 34 11.75 -10.05 8.40
N HIS A 35 11.95 -10.71 9.54
CA HIS A 35 11.25 -11.96 9.86
C HIS A 35 9.76 -11.76 10.17
N VAL A 36 9.36 -10.54 10.58
CA VAL A 36 7.99 -10.21 10.95
C VAL A 36 7.25 -9.55 9.80
N LEU A 37 7.85 -8.52 9.20
CA LEU A 37 7.22 -7.68 8.18
C LEU A 37 7.55 -8.19 6.77
N ARG A 38 6.91 -9.29 6.39
CA ARG A 38 7.03 -9.86 5.05
C ARG A 38 6.37 -8.96 3.99
N PRO A 39 6.81 -8.99 2.72
CA PRO A 39 6.24 -8.21 1.61
C PRO A 39 4.71 -8.15 1.57
N GLU A 40 4.06 -9.30 1.54
CA GLU A 40 2.60 -9.39 1.47
C GLU A 40 1.92 -8.75 2.68
N LEU A 41 2.48 -8.91 3.88
CA LEU A 41 1.94 -8.31 5.09
C LEU A 41 2.03 -6.78 5.03
N ILE A 42 3.13 -6.23 4.50
CA ILE A 42 3.31 -4.78 4.32
C ILE A 42 2.28 -4.27 3.32
N LEU A 43 2.12 -4.92 2.17
CA LEU A 43 1.11 -4.52 1.18
C LEU A 43 -0.30 -4.51 1.77
N ARG A 44 -0.63 -5.50 2.62
CA ARG A 44 -1.93 -5.52 3.34
C ARG A 44 -2.07 -4.41 4.38
N VAL A 45 -1.00 -4.07 5.10
CA VAL A 45 -0.97 -2.93 6.03
C VAL A 45 -1.18 -1.62 5.28
N LEU A 46 -0.44 -1.40 4.18
CA LEU A 46 -0.61 -0.22 3.34
C LEU A 46 -2.03 -0.14 2.78
N LEU A 47 -2.57 -1.25 2.28
CA LEU A 47 -3.91 -1.29 1.70
C LEU A 47 -5.01 -0.97 2.73
N THR A 48 -4.81 -1.41 3.99
CA THR A 48 -5.83 -1.29 5.04
C THR A 48 -5.74 0.03 5.79
N CYS A 49 -4.53 0.54 6.02
CA CYS A 49 -4.29 1.59 7.01
C CYS A 49 -3.79 2.90 6.40
N LEU A 50 -3.23 2.88 5.18
CA LEU A 50 -2.73 4.09 4.54
C LEU A 50 -3.90 4.93 3.99
N PRO A 51 -4.02 6.22 4.33
CA PRO A 51 -5.12 7.05 3.82
C PRO A 51 -5.15 7.11 2.29
N GLU A 52 -6.32 6.96 1.68
CA GLU A 52 -6.51 7.00 0.23
C GLU A 52 -6.17 8.36 -0.40
N THR A 53 -6.12 9.42 0.41
CA THR A 53 -5.73 10.78 0.00
C THR A 53 -4.21 11.01 -0.01
N LEU A 54 -3.42 10.09 0.53
CA LEU A 54 -1.96 10.21 0.53
C LEU A 54 -1.42 10.11 -0.90
N ARG A 55 -0.55 11.04 -1.29
CA ARG A 55 0.08 11.05 -2.62
C ARG A 55 0.92 9.78 -2.82
N SER A 56 0.77 9.16 -3.98
CA SER A 56 1.43 7.88 -4.28
C SER A 56 2.95 7.98 -4.26
N ALA A 57 3.53 9.11 -4.68
CA ALA A 57 4.96 9.37 -4.61
C ALA A 57 5.56 9.19 -3.20
N GLU A 58 4.77 9.30 -2.12
CA GLU A 58 5.25 9.15 -0.75
C GLU A 58 5.45 7.69 -0.34
N TYR A 59 4.80 6.73 -1.02
CA TYR A 59 4.87 5.31 -0.67
C TYR A 59 5.25 4.37 -1.82
N VAL A 60 5.28 4.84 -3.07
CA VAL A 60 5.71 4.05 -4.23
C VAL A 60 7.13 3.52 -4.05
N GLY A 61 8.06 4.31 -3.51
CA GLY A 61 9.42 3.85 -3.26
C GLY A 61 9.51 2.65 -2.32
N LEU A 62 8.59 2.51 -1.37
CA LEU A 62 8.52 1.30 -0.53
C LEU A 62 8.05 0.08 -1.34
N ILE A 63 7.12 0.26 -2.29
CA ILE A 63 6.63 -0.81 -3.15
C ILE A 63 7.70 -1.23 -4.16
N GLU A 64 8.45 -0.28 -4.73
CA GLU A 64 9.59 -0.58 -5.61
C GLU A 64 10.63 -1.43 -4.89
N ARG A 65 10.93 -1.14 -3.61
CA ARG A 65 11.83 -1.99 -2.81
C ARG A 65 11.28 -3.39 -2.58
N ILE A 66 9.95 -3.55 -2.52
CA ILE A 66 9.32 -4.88 -2.46
C ILE A 66 9.49 -5.61 -3.81
N GLU A 67 9.30 -4.90 -4.92
CA GLU A 67 9.46 -5.43 -6.28
C GLU A 67 10.90 -5.89 -6.57
N THR A 68 11.90 -5.07 -6.25
CA THR A 68 13.30 -5.39 -6.54
C THR A 68 13.90 -6.41 -5.57
N GLY A 69 13.21 -6.68 -4.46
CA GLY A 69 13.74 -7.50 -3.37
C GLY A 69 14.68 -6.76 -2.40
N ASP A 70 14.87 -5.45 -2.59
CA ASP A 70 15.73 -4.58 -1.75
C ASP A 70 15.03 -4.03 -0.49
N LEU A 71 13.95 -4.71 -0.08
CA LEU A 71 13.13 -4.31 1.05
C LEU A 71 13.94 -4.20 2.36
N TYR A 72 14.94 -5.06 2.52
CA TYR A 72 15.76 -5.16 3.73
C TYR A 72 17.20 -4.68 3.52
N SER A 73 17.54 -4.20 2.32
CA SER A 73 18.87 -3.64 2.04
C SER A 73 19.16 -2.50 3.02
N GLU A 74 20.40 -2.51 3.55
CA GLU A 74 20.85 -1.77 4.75
C GLU A 74 20.04 -0.50 4.97
N PRO A 75 19.21 -0.43 6.03
CA PRO A 75 18.58 0.83 6.38
C PRO A 75 19.71 1.84 6.59
N ASP A 76 19.48 3.08 6.18
CA ASP A 76 20.30 4.16 6.72
C ASP A 76 20.12 4.10 8.24
N LEU A 77 21.08 3.51 8.96
CA LEU A 77 20.99 3.20 10.40
C LEU A 77 20.82 4.47 11.25
N SER A 78 20.93 5.63 10.61
CA SER A 78 20.56 6.94 11.15
C SER A 78 19.06 7.15 11.32
N ILE A 79 18.21 6.43 10.57
CA ILE A 79 16.75 6.57 10.65
C ILE A 79 16.22 5.77 11.84
N GLN A 80 16.13 6.45 12.97
CA GLN A 80 15.43 5.96 14.15
C GLN A 80 13.93 6.19 13.99
N PHE A 81 13.12 5.17 14.30
CA PHE A 81 11.67 5.29 14.38
C PHE A 81 11.23 5.31 15.85
N ASP A 82 10.19 6.08 16.15
CA ASP A 82 9.67 6.23 17.50
C ASP A 82 8.77 5.03 17.88
N SER A 83 9.16 4.29 18.92
CA SER A 83 8.39 3.18 19.48
C SER A 83 7.52 3.58 20.68
N SER A 84 7.43 4.88 21.00
CA SER A 84 6.68 5.40 22.15
C SER A 84 5.22 4.93 22.20
N SER A 85 4.56 4.86 21.04
CA SER A 85 3.15 4.47 20.91
C SER A 85 2.82 3.06 21.41
N ILE A 86 3.83 2.20 21.60
CA ILE A 86 3.66 0.82 22.07
C ILE A 86 4.33 0.53 23.42
N HIS A 87 4.97 1.51 24.05
CA HIS A 87 5.68 1.29 25.33
C HIS A 87 4.74 0.79 26.43
N ASP A 88 3.53 1.32 26.50
CA ASP A 88 2.53 0.94 27.52
C ASP A 88 1.71 -0.31 27.15
N ILE A 89 1.91 -0.88 25.96
CA ILE A 89 1.10 -2.00 25.47
C ILE A 89 1.81 -3.30 25.81
N THR A 90 1.21 -4.14 26.65
CA THR A 90 1.73 -5.49 26.93
C THR A 90 1.67 -6.41 25.71
N ASP A 91 2.48 -7.47 25.63
CA ASP A 91 2.43 -8.41 24.51
C ASP A 91 1.06 -9.10 24.37
N ALA A 92 0.39 -9.39 25.49
CA ALA A 92 -0.96 -9.96 25.48
C ALA A 92 -1.99 -9.00 24.87
N GLU A 93 -1.91 -7.71 25.20
CA GLU A 93 -2.73 -6.67 24.59
C GLU A 93 -2.39 -6.48 23.11
N ALA A 94 -1.10 -6.58 22.77
CA ALA A 94 -0.66 -6.46 21.39
C ALA A 94 -1.28 -7.57 20.52
N VAL A 95 -1.28 -8.82 20.98
CA VAL A 95 -1.95 -9.95 20.31
C VAL A 95 -3.45 -9.70 20.17
N LYS A 96 -4.11 -9.17 21.21
CA LYS A 96 -5.54 -8.87 21.17
C LYS A 96 -5.86 -7.76 20.14
N LYS A 97 -5.02 -6.72 20.08
CA LYS A 97 -5.16 -5.62 19.12
C LYS A 97 -4.88 -6.08 17.70
N THR A 98 -3.82 -6.85 17.45
CA THR A 98 -3.50 -7.34 16.09
C THR A 98 -4.59 -8.23 15.52
N ARG A 99 -5.20 -9.12 16.34
CA ARG A 99 -6.36 -9.92 15.93
C ARG A 99 -7.58 -9.08 15.52
N ARG A 100 -7.72 -7.87 16.06
CA ARG A 100 -8.81 -6.95 15.74
C ARG A 100 -8.57 -6.12 14.47
N LEU A 101 -7.33 -6.02 13.99
CA LEU A 101 -6.98 -5.17 12.84
C LEU A 101 -7.68 -5.56 11.54
N ARG A 102 -8.11 -6.83 11.40
CA ARG A 102 -8.80 -7.37 10.21
C ARG A 102 -8.20 -6.86 8.90
N LEU A 103 -6.87 -6.98 8.77
CA LEU A 103 -6.14 -6.52 7.58
C LEU A 103 -6.79 -7.08 6.32
N ILE A 104 -7.14 -6.19 5.40
CA ILE A 104 -7.80 -6.52 4.15
C ILE A 104 -6.89 -7.50 3.39
N PRO A 105 -7.40 -8.63 2.88
CA PRO A 105 -6.61 -9.52 2.03
C PRO A 105 -6.20 -8.78 0.75
N LEU A 106 -5.16 -9.23 0.05
CA LEU A 106 -4.86 -8.64 -1.26
C LEU A 106 -5.84 -9.14 -2.33
N THR A 107 -6.31 -10.38 -2.22
CA THR A 107 -7.24 -11.00 -3.18
C THR A 107 -8.65 -10.43 -3.10
N TRP A 108 -9.30 -10.27 -4.27
CA TRP A 108 -10.73 -9.96 -4.39
C TRP A 108 -11.33 -10.64 -5.63
N GLU A 109 -12.65 -10.75 -5.64
CA GLU A 109 -13.44 -11.50 -6.64
C GLU A 109 -13.22 -11.03 -8.08
N HIS A 110 -13.03 -9.72 -8.29
CA HIS A 110 -12.88 -9.09 -9.60
C HIS A 110 -11.41 -8.97 -10.05
N ALA A 111 -10.46 -9.59 -9.35
CA ALA A 111 -9.06 -9.52 -9.73
C ALA A 111 -8.81 -10.26 -11.05
N PRO A 112 -8.02 -9.70 -11.98
CA PRO A 112 -7.63 -10.42 -13.19
C PRO A 112 -6.94 -11.74 -12.85
N ALA A 113 -7.27 -12.83 -13.57
CA ALA A 113 -6.69 -14.14 -13.32
C ALA A 113 -5.15 -14.12 -13.35
N SER A 114 -4.58 -13.28 -14.22
CA SER A 114 -3.13 -13.07 -14.36
C SER A 114 -2.48 -12.34 -13.18
N ALA A 115 -3.25 -11.69 -12.31
CA ALA A 115 -2.75 -11.02 -11.10
C ALA A 115 -2.88 -11.89 -9.83
N LEU A 116 -3.63 -13.00 -9.85
CA LEU A 116 -3.98 -13.75 -8.64
C LEU A 116 -2.78 -14.28 -7.82
N GLN A 117 -1.64 -14.49 -8.47
CA GLN A 117 -0.41 -14.98 -7.83
C GLN A 117 0.64 -13.89 -7.59
N ASP A 118 0.30 -12.63 -7.90
CA ASP A 118 1.21 -11.50 -7.79
C ASP A 118 0.68 -10.46 -6.78
N PRO A 119 1.23 -10.46 -5.54
CA PRO A 119 0.84 -9.54 -4.49
C PRO A 119 0.96 -8.07 -4.87
N ILE A 120 1.97 -7.69 -5.66
CA ILE A 120 2.17 -6.29 -6.06
C ILE A 120 1.09 -5.88 -7.03
N SER A 121 0.82 -6.66 -8.07
CA SER A 121 -0.28 -6.37 -9.00
C SER A 121 -1.63 -6.30 -8.31
N LEU A 122 -1.93 -7.22 -7.39
CA LEU A 122 -3.14 -7.19 -6.59
C LEU A 122 -3.23 -5.91 -5.75
N PHE A 123 -2.14 -5.56 -5.06
CA PHE A 123 -2.08 -4.32 -4.28
C PHE A 123 -2.34 -3.08 -5.15
N LEU A 124 -1.63 -2.94 -6.27
CA LEU A 124 -1.69 -1.75 -7.13
C LEU A 124 -3.10 -1.52 -7.67
N LEU A 125 -3.71 -2.56 -8.24
CA LEU A 125 -5.07 -2.51 -8.77
C LEU A 125 -6.07 -2.18 -7.66
N ARG A 126 -6.01 -2.89 -6.53
CA ARG A 126 -6.95 -2.65 -5.42
C ARG A 126 -6.80 -1.27 -4.80
N ARG A 127 -5.57 -0.81 -4.65
CA ARG A 127 -5.26 0.54 -4.17
C ARG A 127 -5.79 1.58 -5.14
N ALA A 128 -5.63 1.39 -6.44
CA ALA A 128 -6.20 2.25 -7.46
C ALA A 128 -7.73 2.36 -7.34
N HIS A 129 -8.44 1.23 -7.20
CA HIS A 129 -9.89 1.24 -6.97
C HIS A 129 -10.27 2.03 -5.71
N ARG A 130 -9.56 1.84 -4.58
CA ARG A 130 -9.85 2.56 -3.33
C ARG A 130 -9.59 4.06 -3.45
N VAL A 131 -8.46 4.46 -4.03
CA VAL A 131 -8.10 5.88 -4.22
C VAL A 131 -9.14 6.61 -5.08
N ASP A 132 -9.64 5.97 -6.13
CA ASP A 132 -10.71 6.56 -6.94
C ASP A 132 -12.08 6.53 -6.21
N GLN A 133 -12.48 5.40 -5.63
CA GLN A 133 -13.82 5.24 -5.05
C GLN A 133 -14.01 5.99 -3.73
N GLU A 134 -12.99 6.03 -2.89
CA GLU A 134 -13.07 6.60 -1.54
C GLU A 134 -12.61 8.06 -1.50
N ALA A 135 -11.68 8.47 -2.38
CA ALA A 135 -11.14 9.83 -2.40
C ALA A 135 -11.42 10.61 -3.70
N GLY A 136 -11.93 9.97 -4.76
CA GLY A 136 -12.18 10.65 -6.05
C GLY A 136 -10.91 11.09 -6.78
N LEU A 137 -9.76 10.51 -6.43
CA LEU A 137 -8.44 10.97 -6.88
C LEU A 137 -7.95 10.18 -8.11
N LEU A 138 -8.82 9.98 -9.10
CA LEU A 138 -8.50 9.26 -10.34
C LEU A 138 -7.24 9.82 -11.04
N THR A 139 -7.07 11.14 -11.04
CA THR A 139 -5.93 11.82 -11.67
C THR A 139 -4.59 11.57 -10.99
N GLN A 140 -4.58 11.06 -9.76
CA GLN A 140 -3.36 10.72 -9.01
C GLN A 140 -2.89 9.28 -9.29
N LEU A 141 -3.75 8.44 -9.89
CA LEU A 141 -3.40 7.04 -10.16
C LEU A 141 -2.21 6.82 -11.10
N PRO A 142 -1.90 7.69 -12.08
CA PRO A 142 -0.67 7.56 -12.85
C PRO A 142 0.58 7.49 -11.98
N ASP A 143 0.66 8.30 -10.91
CA ASP A 143 1.81 8.29 -9.99
C ASP A 143 1.94 6.96 -9.22
N LEU A 144 0.83 6.23 -9.04
CA LEU A 144 0.82 4.90 -8.44
C LEU A 144 1.20 3.80 -9.44
N ILE A 145 0.71 3.88 -10.68
CA ILE A 145 0.69 2.75 -11.61
C ILE A 145 1.83 2.81 -12.63
N VAL A 146 2.18 4.00 -13.13
CA VAL A 146 3.20 4.17 -14.17
C VAL A 146 4.56 3.57 -13.79
N PRO A 147 5.05 3.69 -12.54
CA PRO A 147 6.31 3.07 -12.13
C PRO A 147 6.34 1.54 -12.36
N PHE A 148 5.17 0.89 -12.31
CA PHE A 148 5.04 -0.57 -12.37
C PHE A 148 4.53 -1.09 -13.72
N LEU A 149 4.55 -0.30 -14.80
CA LEU A 149 4.10 -0.77 -16.12
C LEU A 149 4.90 -1.94 -16.71
N GLN A 150 6.14 -2.11 -16.24
CA GLN A 150 7.01 -3.22 -16.61
C GLN A 150 6.93 -4.40 -15.63
N HIS A 151 6.27 -4.22 -14.48
CA HIS A 151 6.16 -5.24 -13.43
C HIS A 151 5.45 -6.50 -13.94
N ALA A 152 4.24 -6.32 -14.46
CA ALA A 152 3.40 -7.41 -14.96
C ALA A 152 2.59 -6.98 -16.20
N PRO A 153 2.39 -7.87 -17.18
CA PRO A 153 1.57 -7.58 -18.36
C PRO A 153 0.14 -7.15 -18.02
N CYS A 154 -0.43 -7.67 -16.92
CA CYS A 154 -1.79 -7.34 -16.50
C CYS A 154 -1.93 -5.86 -16.11
N ILE A 155 -0.93 -5.26 -15.47
CA ILE A 155 -0.91 -3.84 -15.10
C ILE A 155 -0.91 -2.96 -16.34
N ARG A 156 -0.09 -3.32 -17.34
CA ARG A 156 -0.06 -2.61 -18.62
C ARG A 156 -1.39 -2.69 -19.36
N THR A 157 -1.93 -3.90 -19.48
CA THR A 157 -3.22 -4.13 -20.14
C THR A 157 -4.31 -3.31 -19.46
N TRP A 158 -4.43 -3.41 -18.13
CA TRP A 158 -5.41 -2.64 -17.36
C TRP A 158 -5.21 -1.13 -17.50
N THR A 159 -3.97 -0.65 -17.54
CA THR A 159 -3.70 0.79 -17.73
C THR A 159 -4.21 1.29 -19.07
N ILE A 160 -3.96 0.55 -20.15
CA ILE A 160 -4.33 0.94 -21.51
C ILE A 160 -5.82 0.74 -21.78
N SER A 161 -6.44 -0.31 -21.22
CA SER A 161 -7.84 -0.65 -21.47
C SER A 161 -8.83 -0.01 -20.50
N VAL A 162 -8.40 0.37 -19.30
CA VAL A 162 -9.28 0.90 -18.23
C VAL A 162 -8.85 2.31 -17.82
N LEU A 163 -7.67 2.45 -17.21
CA LEU A 163 -7.29 3.72 -16.56
C LEU A 163 -7.18 4.88 -17.56
N LEU A 164 -6.44 4.69 -18.65
CA LEU A 164 -6.21 5.73 -19.65
C LEU A 164 -7.52 6.15 -20.34
N PRO A 165 -8.36 5.25 -20.88
CA PRO A 165 -9.65 5.62 -21.44
C PRO A 165 -10.53 6.40 -20.46
N LEU A 166 -10.54 6.00 -19.19
CA LEU A 166 -11.33 6.65 -18.15
C LEU A 166 -10.84 8.08 -17.87
N LEU A 167 -9.51 8.26 -17.73
CA LEU A 167 -8.89 9.58 -17.56
C LEU A 167 -9.21 10.51 -18.74
N ARG A 168 -9.00 10.04 -19.97
CA ARG A 168 -9.24 10.85 -21.17
C ARG A 168 -10.71 11.22 -21.30
N ARG A 169 -11.62 10.27 -21.06
CA ARG A 169 -13.06 10.54 -21.05
C ARG A 169 -13.42 11.64 -20.03
N ASN A 170 -12.98 11.49 -18.78
CA ASN A 170 -13.41 12.35 -17.69
C ASN A 170 -12.74 13.73 -17.70
N TYR A 171 -11.52 13.85 -18.21
CA TYR A 171 -10.73 15.08 -18.09
C TYR A 171 -10.23 15.68 -19.42
N GLU A 172 -10.13 14.90 -20.50
CA GLU A 172 -9.69 15.40 -21.83
C GLU A 172 -10.89 15.68 -22.75
N TYR A 173 -11.80 14.72 -22.89
CA TYR A 173 -12.89 14.80 -23.87
C TYR A 173 -14.15 15.50 -23.32
N TYR A 174 -14.41 15.39 -22.02
CA TYR A 174 -15.60 15.97 -21.39
C TYR A 174 -15.31 16.74 -20.09
N PRO A 175 -14.38 17.70 -20.07
CA PRO A 175 -13.89 18.34 -18.84
C PRO A 175 -14.95 19.14 -18.06
N HIS A 176 -16.03 19.56 -18.72
CA HIS A 176 -17.11 20.35 -18.09
C HIS A 176 -18.34 19.52 -17.72
N LYS A 177 -18.32 18.21 -18.01
CA LYS A 177 -19.41 17.32 -17.61
C LYS A 177 -19.11 16.78 -16.21
N PRO A 178 -20.15 16.42 -15.43
CA PRO A 178 -19.96 15.61 -14.23
C PRO A 178 -19.12 14.36 -14.56
N ILE A 179 -18.54 13.74 -13.54
CA ILE A 179 -17.77 12.50 -13.67
C ILE A 179 -18.69 11.31 -13.33
N PRO A 180 -19.41 10.73 -14.31
CA PRO A 180 -20.34 9.63 -14.04
C PRO A 180 -19.64 8.28 -13.91
N HIS A 181 -18.37 8.15 -14.29
CA HIS A 181 -17.68 6.87 -14.40
C HIS A 181 -16.45 6.88 -13.50
N THR A 182 -16.39 5.89 -12.61
CA THR A 182 -15.26 5.59 -11.74
C THR A 182 -14.78 4.18 -12.05
N LEU A 183 -13.64 3.78 -11.49
CA LEU A 183 -13.13 2.40 -11.55
C LEU A 183 -14.09 1.38 -10.95
N ARG A 184 -15.19 1.77 -10.30
CA ARG A 184 -16.18 0.81 -9.77
C ARG A 184 -16.90 0.01 -10.85
N ILE A 185 -17.01 0.53 -12.06
CA ILE A 185 -17.76 -0.11 -13.15
C ILE A 185 -16.89 -1.03 -14.02
N PHE A 186 -15.60 -1.14 -13.70
CA PHE A 186 -14.59 -1.93 -14.42
C PHE A 186 -13.93 -2.93 -13.45
#